data_AF-A0A955YBB7-F1
#
_entry.id   AF-A0A955YBB7-F1
#
_cell.length_a   1.000
_cell.length_b   1.000
_cell.length_c   1.000
_cell.angle_alpha   90.00
_cell.angle_beta   90.00
_cell.angle_gamma   90.00
#
_symmetry.space_group_name_H-M   'P 1'
#
loop_
_entity.id
_entity.type
_entity.pdbx_description
1 polymer ?
#
loop_
_entity_poly.entity_id
_entity_poly.type
_entity_poly.pdbx_seq_one_letter_code
_entity_poly.pdbx_strand_id
1 'polypeptide(L)'
;MAGIVWLLQFARNALPPFADLTLSFDGDVALHLLLGDLMIAQGGWLPTEPTNAVMEGQPFIAHEWLAEVILALSHRLFGLAGPTLLAALIVATLGVQMLRKAQRDGAGTWPAVITLVAALMVQNSHLHPRPHLVTWWFGFLFVAWCDDLRTERLTPRAWFLRSAALVVLWAQLHAGFLVIAPVLL
;
A
#
# COMPACT_ATOMS: atom_id res chain seq x y z
N MET A 1 2.05 24.63 0.27
CA MET A 1 1.19 24.38 1.45
C MET A 1 0.69 22.94 1.53
N ALA A 2 0.20 22.33 0.44
CA ALA A 2 -0.22 20.93 0.40
C ALA A 2 0.78 19.90 0.96
N GLY A 3 2.07 20.05 0.64
CA GLY A 3 3.12 19.15 1.15
C GLY A 3 3.24 19.14 2.68
N ILE A 4 2.91 20.25 3.34
CA ILE A 4 2.98 20.36 4.80
C ILE A 4 1.92 19.48 5.46
N VAL A 5 0.70 19.39 4.92
CA VAL A 5 -0.34 18.53 5.48
C VAL A 5 0.07 17.06 5.44
N TRP A 6 0.69 16.62 4.34
CA TRP A 6 1.18 15.24 4.19
C TRP A 6 2.41 14.95 5.03
N LEU A 7 3.31 15.93 5.17
CA LEU A 7 4.42 15.85 6.11
C LEU A 7 3.93 15.75 7.56
N LEU A 8 2.89 16.48 7.93
CA LEU A 8 2.29 16.41 9.26
C LEU A 8 1.56 15.09 9.51
N GLN A 9 0.87 14.54 8.51
CA GLN A 9 0.26 13.21 8.60
C GLN A 9 1.31 12.11 8.73
N PHE A 10 2.39 12.20 7.94
CA PHE A 10 3.54 11.32 8.05
C PHE A 10 4.18 11.43 9.44
N ALA A 11 4.44 12.65 9.90
CA ALA A 11 5.03 12.92 11.23
C ALA A 11 4.13 12.43 12.37
N ARG A 12 2.80 12.60 12.29
CA ARG A 12 1.85 12.07 13.27
C ARG A 12 2.02 10.56 13.43
N ASN A 13 2.08 9.83 12.32
CA ASN A 13 2.20 8.36 12.34
C ASN A 13 3.62 7.89 12.68
N ALA A 14 4.64 8.75 12.51
CA ALA A 14 6.04 8.47 12.82
C ALA A 14 6.42 8.63 14.30
N LEU A 15 5.58 9.27 15.12
CA LEU A 15 5.88 9.59 16.52
C LEU A 15 5.17 8.61 17.50
N PRO A 16 5.87 8.06 18.52
CA PRO A 16 5.22 7.40 19.66
C PRO A 16 4.39 8.45 20.42
N PRO A 17 3.05 8.29 20.62
CA PRO A 17 2.31 7.04 20.85
C PRO A 17 1.47 6.51 19.68
N PHE A 18 1.44 7.18 18.53
CA PHE A 18 0.53 6.81 17.44
C PHE A 18 1.00 5.55 16.70
N ALA A 19 2.32 5.34 16.62
CA ALA A 19 2.88 4.11 16.07
C ALA A 19 2.53 2.88 16.91
N ASP A 20 2.60 2.98 18.24
CA ASP A 20 2.28 1.88 19.15
C ASP A 20 0.77 1.57 19.16
N LEU A 21 -0.05 2.63 19.12
CA LEU A 21 -1.50 2.50 19.05
C LEU A 21 -1.95 1.81 17.76
N THR A 22 -1.40 2.19 16.60
CA THR A 22 -1.77 1.61 15.30
C THR A 22 -1.43 0.13 15.21
N LEU A 23 -0.31 -0.31 15.78
CA LEU A 23 0.05 -1.73 15.87
C LEU A 23 -0.85 -2.50 16.84
N SER A 24 -1.31 -1.87 17.92
CA SER A 24 -2.14 -2.55 18.94
C SER A 24 -3.58 -2.80 18.51
N PHE A 25 -4.07 -2.08 17.49
CA PHE A 25 -5.43 -2.24 16.96
C PHE A 25 -5.61 -3.50 16.11
N ASP A 26 -4.51 -4.14 15.71
CA ASP A 26 -4.51 -5.14 14.66
C ASP A 26 -3.45 -6.23 14.89
N GLY A 27 -3.92 -7.47 15.08
CA GLY A 27 -3.04 -8.63 15.28
C GLY A 27 -2.32 -9.11 14.02
N ASP A 28 -2.77 -8.71 12.82
CA ASP A 28 -2.27 -9.26 11.55
C ASP A 28 -0.83 -8.81 11.27
N VAL A 29 -0.41 -7.63 11.76
CA VAL A 29 0.96 -7.13 11.55
C VAL A 29 2.01 -8.09 12.10
N ALA A 30 1.75 -8.73 13.25
CA ALA A 30 2.69 -9.69 13.82
C ALA A 30 2.86 -10.92 12.92
N LEU A 31 1.77 -11.38 12.30
CA LEU A 31 1.81 -12.48 11.33
C LEU A 31 2.62 -12.08 10.09
N HIS A 32 2.37 -10.89 9.54
CA HIS A 32 3.11 -10.39 8.38
C HIS A 32 4.63 -10.32 8.64
N LEU A 33 5.02 -9.79 9.80
CA LEU A 33 6.43 -9.72 10.21
C LEU A 33 7.05 -11.12 10.37
N LEU A 34 6.34 -12.04 11.02
CA LEU A 34 6.79 -13.43 11.20
C LEU A 34 6.98 -14.14 9.85
N LEU A 35 5.99 -14.06 8.96
CA LEU A 35 6.06 -14.65 7.63
C LEU A 35 7.22 -14.06 6.82
N GLY A 36 7.39 -12.73 6.84
CA GLY A 36 8.50 -12.07 6.16
C GLY A 36 9.87 -12.49 6.70
N ASP A 37 10.01 -12.61 8.03
CA ASP A 37 11.25 -13.07 8.65
C ASP A 37 11.58 -14.53 8.28
N LEU A 38 10.56 -15.41 8.27
CA LEU A 38 10.70 -16.80 7.83
C LEU A 38 11.09 -16.89 6.35
N MET A 39 10.44 -16.10 5.48
CA MET A 39 10.77 -16.04 4.06
C MET A 39 12.21 -15.58 3.87
N ILE A 40 12.64 -14.50 4.53
CA ILE A 40 14.03 -14.02 4.43
C ILE A 40 15.01 -15.11 4.88
N ALA A 41 14.71 -15.83 5.96
CA ALA A 41 15.57 -16.90 6.46
C ALA A 41 15.65 -18.12 5.51
N GLN A 42 14.59 -18.39 4.74
CA GLN A 42 14.47 -19.55 3.86
C GLN A 42 14.72 -19.23 2.37
N GLY A 43 15.18 -18.01 2.05
CA GLY A 43 15.49 -17.62 0.66
C GLY A 43 14.28 -17.19 -0.18
N GLY A 44 13.21 -16.74 0.47
CA GLY A 44 12.02 -16.15 -0.16
C GLY A 44 10.86 -17.12 -0.38
N TRP A 45 11.02 -18.39 -0.02
CA TRP A 45 10.02 -19.43 -0.25
C TRP A 45 9.67 -20.19 1.03
N LEU A 46 8.37 -20.44 1.22
CA LEU A 46 7.82 -21.24 2.31
C LEU A 46 6.98 -22.37 1.70
N PRO A 47 7.48 -23.63 1.68
CA PRO A 47 6.79 -24.72 0.98
C PRO A 47 5.51 -25.17 1.70
N THR A 48 5.48 -25.05 3.03
CA THR A 48 4.39 -25.55 3.88
C THR A 48 3.97 -24.49 4.88
N GLU A 49 2.73 -24.61 5.37
CA GLU A 49 2.13 -23.70 6.34
C GLU A 49 3.02 -23.58 7.61
N PRO A 50 3.55 -22.38 7.92
CA PRO A 50 4.50 -22.21 9.00
C PRO A 50 3.88 -21.87 10.36
N THR A 51 2.63 -21.41 10.40
CA THR A 51 2.04 -20.75 11.58
C THR A 51 0.74 -21.37 12.07
N ASN A 52 -0.04 -21.98 11.18
CA ASN A 52 -1.32 -22.60 11.52
C ASN A 52 -1.16 -24.10 11.83
N ALA A 53 -1.28 -24.45 13.11
CA ALA A 53 -1.15 -25.83 13.61
C ALA A 53 -2.17 -26.81 13.02
N VAL A 54 -3.36 -26.36 12.60
CA VAL A 54 -4.37 -27.24 11.98
C VAL A 54 -3.99 -27.61 10.54
N MET A 55 -3.19 -26.76 9.89
CA MET A 55 -2.77 -26.91 8.51
C MET A 55 -1.30 -27.33 8.40
N GLU A 56 -0.73 -27.87 9.48
CA GLU A 56 0.66 -28.31 9.50
C GLU A 56 0.95 -29.29 8.35
N GLY A 57 2.03 -29.03 7.62
CA GLY A 57 2.45 -29.82 6.46
C GLY A 57 1.65 -29.58 5.17
N GLN A 58 0.60 -28.75 5.19
CA GLN A 58 -0.13 -28.36 3.96
C GLN A 58 0.68 -27.34 3.15
N PRO A 59 0.54 -27.31 1.81
CA PRO A 59 1.19 -26.30 0.97
C PRO A 59 0.80 -24.88 1.39
N PHE A 60 1.78 -23.98 1.48
CA PHE A 60 1.55 -22.57 1.77
C PHE A 60 1.58 -21.73 0.50
N ILE A 61 0.57 -20.88 0.32
CA ILE A 61 0.51 -19.92 -0.78
C ILE A 61 0.79 -18.53 -0.24
N ALA A 62 2.05 -18.11 -0.42
CA ALA A 62 2.53 -16.77 -0.09
C ALA A 62 2.06 -15.74 -1.14
N HIS A 63 0.75 -15.51 -1.23
CA HIS A 63 0.12 -14.67 -2.24
C HIS A 63 0.51 -13.18 -2.16
N GLU A 64 1.13 -12.74 -1.07
CA GLU A 64 1.68 -11.39 -0.89
C GLU A 64 3.13 -11.39 -0.38
N TRP A 65 3.91 -12.41 -0.76
CA TRP A 65 5.28 -12.65 -0.27
C TRP A 65 6.19 -11.41 -0.30
N LEU A 66 6.11 -10.56 -1.33
CA LEU A 66 6.99 -9.40 -1.44
C LEU A 66 6.63 -8.34 -0.40
N ALA A 67 5.34 -8.20 -0.07
CA ALA A 67 4.91 -7.30 0.99
C ALA A 67 5.42 -7.77 2.35
N GLU A 68 5.38 -9.08 2.61
CA GLU A 68 5.93 -9.67 3.84
C GLU A 68 7.41 -9.37 3.99
N VAL A 69 8.19 -9.59 2.93
CA VAL A 69 9.63 -9.30 2.92
C VAL A 69 9.89 -7.81 3.18
N ILE A 70 9.16 -6.91 2.52
CA ILE A 70 9.32 -5.46 2.70
C ILE A 70 8.97 -5.05 4.15
N LEU A 71 7.88 -5.58 4.70
CA LEU A 71 7.45 -5.29 6.08
C LEU A 71 8.51 -5.78 7.09
N ALA A 72 8.97 -7.02 6.96
CA ALA A 72 10.02 -7.56 7.83
C ALA A 72 11.34 -6.78 7.71
N LEU A 73 11.76 -6.40 6.50
CA LEU A 73 12.94 -5.55 6.31
C LEU A 73 12.77 -4.17 6.96
N SER A 74 11.58 -3.57 6.84
CA SER A 74 11.29 -2.28 7.49
C SER A 74 11.38 -2.41 9.02
N HIS A 75 10.89 -3.51 9.57
CA HIS A 75 10.97 -3.83 10.98
C HIS A 75 12.42 -4.04 11.44
N ARG A 76 13.24 -4.75 10.67
CA ARG A 76 14.68 -4.95 10.99
C ARG A 76 15.46 -3.63 11.02
N LEU A 77 15.09 -2.66 10.17
CA LEU A 77 15.78 -1.38 10.07
C LEU A 77 15.36 -0.37 11.14
N PHE A 78 14.08 -0.32 11.49
CA PHE A 78 13.50 0.75 12.31
C PHE A 78 12.70 0.23 13.52
N GLY A 79 12.79 -1.06 13.84
CA GLY A 79 11.95 -1.71 14.84
C GLY A 79 10.48 -1.61 14.47
N LEU A 80 9.61 -1.62 15.50
CA LEU A 80 8.16 -1.53 15.32
C LEU A 80 7.69 -0.26 14.59
N ALA A 81 8.50 0.81 14.57
CA ALA A 81 8.18 2.00 13.80
C ALA A 81 8.26 1.77 12.28
N GLY A 82 9.06 0.80 11.81
CA GLY A 82 9.31 0.56 10.38
C GLY A 82 8.05 0.33 9.54
N PRO A 83 7.21 -0.66 9.88
CA PRO A 83 5.95 -0.90 9.18
C PRO A 83 5.02 0.33 9.19
N THR A 84 4.94 1.04 10.31
CA THR A 84 4.13 2.25 10.43
C THR A 84 4.64 3.39 9.56
N LEU A 85 5.96 3.58 9.47
CA LEU A 85 6.58 4.56 8.59
C LEU A 85 6.32 4.23 7.12
N LEU A 86 6.38 2.95 6.74
CA LEU A 86 6.07 2.50 5.39
C LEU A 86 4.60 2.78 5.03
N ALA A 87 3.66 2.43 5.92
CA ALA A 87 2.25 2.72 5.74
C ALA A 87 1.99 4.23 5.61
N ALA A 88 2.62 5.03 6.48
CA ALA A 88 2.52 6.48 6.45
C ALA A 88 3.06 7.07 5.13
N LEU A 89 4.16 6.53 4.61
CA LEU A 89 4.72 6.93 3.32
C LEU A 89 3.79 6.62 2.15
N ILE A 90 3.18 5.43 2.12
CA ILE A 90 2.21 5.04 1.09
C ILE A 90 1.00 5.98 1.12
N VAL A 91 0.44 6.22 2.30
CA VAL A 91 -0.73 7.12 2.46
C VAL A 91 -0.37 8.56 2.07
N ALA A 92 0.79 9.05 2.46
CA ALA A 92 1.24 10.40 2.13
C ALA A 92 1.45 10.58 0.61
N THR A 93 2.10 9.61 -0.04
CA THR A 93 2.32 9.65 -1.48
C THR A 93 1.03 9.50 -2.27
N LEU A 94 0.11 8.63 -1.84
CA LEU A 94 -1.25 8.54 -2.39
C LEU A 94 -1.95 9.90 -2.30
N GLY A 95 -1.98 10.52 -1.12
CA GLY A 95 -2.60 11.82 -0.91
C GLY A 95 -2.02 12.94 -1.78
N VAL A 96 -0.69 13.03 -1.88
CA VAL A 96 -0.04 13.99 -2.78
C VAL A 96 -0.46 13.79 -4.24
N GLN A 97 -0.57 12.54 -4.69
CA GLN A 97 -0.97 12.25 -6.07
C GLN A 97 -2.44 12.55 -6.32
N MET A 98 -3.34 12.21 -5.40
CA MET A 98 -4.76 12.55 -5.47
C MET A 98 -4.95 14.06 -5.57
N LEU A 99 -4.25 14.83 -4.74
CA LEU A 99 -4.33 16.27 -4.76
C LEU A 99 -3.79 16.86 -6.07
N ARG A 100 -2.63 16.38 -6.54
CA ARG A 100 -2.06 16.82 -7.82
C ARG A 100 -3.00 16.51 -8.98
N LYS A 101 -3.64 15.34 -8.98
CA LYS A 101 -4.63 14.99 -10.00
C LYS A 101 -5.83 15.93 -9.92
N ALA A 102 -6.44 16.10 -8.74
CA ALA A 102 -7.57 17.00 -8.57
C ALA A 102 -7.26 18.43 -9.06
N GLN A 103 -6.07 18.95 -8.75
CA GLN A 103 -5.63 20.27 -9.22
C GLN A 103 -5.44 20.33 -10.74
N ARG A 104 -4.88 19.28 -11.36
CA ARG A 104 -4.77 19.19 -12.82
C ARG A 104 -6.13 19.14 -13.50
N ASP A 105 -7.12 18.54 -12.83
CA ASP A 105 -8.50 18.43 -13.29
C ASP A 105 -9.31 19.72 -12.98
N GLY A 106 -8.67 20.77 -12.47
CA GLY A 106 -9.26 22.10 -12.26
C GLY A 106 -9.85 22.36 -10.88
N ALA A 107 -9.71 21.43 -9.93
CA ALA A 107 -10.21 21.64 -8.58
C ALA A 107 -9.42 22.75 -7.85
N GLY A 108 -10.13 23.62 -7.14
CA GLY A 108 -9.52 24.58 -6.23
C GLY A 108 -8.73 23.87 -5.13
N THR A 109 -7.58 24.43 -4.74
CA THR A 109 -6.67 23.83 -3.74
C THR A 109 -7.38 23.50 -2.43
N TRP A 110 -8.20 24.41 -1.90
CA TRP A 110 -8.88 24.20 -0.62
C TRP A 110 -9.96 23.12 -0.66
N PRO A 111 -10.91 23.13 -1.62
CA PRO A 111 -11.82 22.00 -1.81
C PRO A 111 -11.11 20.65 -1.92
N ALA A 112 -10.06 20.56 -2.72
CA ALA A 112 -9.32 19.31 -2.90
C ALA A 112 -8.63 18.84 -1.60
N VAL A 113 -8.03 19.76 -0.84
CA VAL A 113 -7.43 19.45 0.47
C VAL A 113 -8.49 19.02 1.49
N ILE A 114 -9.62 19.73 1.57
CA ILE A 114 -10.70 19.43 2.52
C ILE A 114 -11.29 18.05 2.25
N THR A 115 -11.64 17.76 0.99
CA THR A 115 -12.18 16.45 0.59
C THR A 115 -11.21 15.33 0.92
N LEU A 116 -9.93 15.55 0.68
CA LEU A 116 -8.91 14.54 0.92
C LEU A 116 -8.66 14.31 2.42
N VAL A 117 -8.65 15.37 3.23
CA VAL A 117 -8.60 15.24 4.70
C VAL A 117 -9.85 14.50 5.21
N ALA A 118 -11.03 14.84 4.71
CA ALA A 118 -12.26 14.14 5.08
C ALA A 118 -12.21 12.65 4.72
N ALA A 119 -11.70 12.31 3.53
CA ALA A 119 -11.53 10.93 3.10
C ALA A 119 -10.55 10.15 3.99
N LEU A 120 -9.46 10.78 4.46
CA LEU A 120 -8.53 10.17 5.42
C LEU A 120 -9.17 9.94 6.78
N MET A 121 -10.00 10.88 7.26
CA MET A 121 -10.68 10.73 8.55
C MET A 121 -11.67 9.57 8.52
N VAL A 122 -12.45 9.45 7.43
CA VAL A 122 -13.40 8.33 7.25
C VAL A 122 -12.67 6.98 7.18
N GLN A 123 -11.50 6.94 6.54
CA GLN A 123 -10.74 5.71 6.34
C GLN A 123 -9.74 5.40 7.45
N ASN A 124 -9.69 6.19 8.53
CA ASN A 124 -8.62 6.08 9.54
C ASN A 124 -8.50 4.67 10.16
N SER A 125 -9.61 3.93 10.28
CA SER A 125 -9.63 2.54 10.76
C SER A 125 -8.85 1.56 9.88
N HIS A 126 -8.57 1.92 8.63
CA HIS A 126 -7.87 1.10 7.64
C HIS A 126 -6.43 1.57 7.37
N LEU A 127 -6.00 2.67 7.99
CA LEU A 127 -4.67 3.27 7.80
C LEU A 127 -3.63 2.64 8.74
N HIS A 128 -3.59 1.31 8.77
CA HIS A 128 -2.64 0.52 9.56
C HIS A 128 -1.64 -0.24 8.65
N PRO A 129 -0.52 -0.76 9.19
CA PRO A 129 0.58 -1.37 8.44
C PRO A 129 0.25 -2.72 7.78
N ARG A 130 -0.74 -2.74 6.89
CA ARG A 130 -1.13 -3.92 6.12
C ARG A 130 -0.85 -3.74 4.63
N PRO A 131 -0.60 -4.85 3.90
CA PRO A 131 -0.30 -4.81 2.47
C PRO A 131 -1.43 -4.19 1.60
N HIS A 132 -2.69 -4.20 2.06
CA HIS A 132 -3.81 -3.63 1.30
C HIS A 132 -3.67 -2.13 0.99
N LEU A 133 -2.86 -1.36 1.74
CA LEU A 133 -2.60 0.05 1.40
C LEU A 133 -1.94 0.20 0.02
N VAL A 134 -1.14 -0.78 -0.41
CA VAL A 134 -0.56 -0.82 -1.75
C VAL A 134 -1.65 -0.92 -2.81
N THR A 135 -2.74 -1.65 -2.53
CA THR A 135 -3.88 -1.76 -3.45
C THR A 135 -4.55 -0.43 -3.69
N TRP A 136 -4.76 0.39 -2.66
CA TRP A 136 -5.32 1.73 -2.86
C TRP A 136 -4.41 2.62 -3.68
N TRP A 137 -3.10 2.53 -3.43
CA TRP A 137 -2.10 3.29 -4.15
C TRP A 137 -2.04 2.93 -5.64
N PHE A 138 -1.96 1.64 -5.95
CA PHE A 138 -1.93 1.14 -7.32
C PHE A 138 -3.27 1.28 -8.04
N GLY A 139 -4.39 1.07 -7.35
CA GLY A 139 -5.73 1.31 -7.90
C GLY A 139 -5.91 2.76 -8.32
N PHE A 140 -5.47 3.71 -7.49
CA PHE A 140 -5.49 5.13 -7.86
C PHE A 140 -4.62 5.43 -9.08
N LEU A 141 -3.39 4.91 -9.13
CA LEU A 141 -2.49 5.08 -10.28
C LEU A 141 -3.11 4.56 -11.57
N PHE A 142 -3.70 3.36 -11.53
CA PHE A 142 -4.35 2.76 -12.67
C PHE A 142 -5.51 3.64 -13.19
N VAL A 143 -6.40 4.07 -12.29
CA VAL A 143 -7.53 4.94 -12.67
C VAL A 143 -7.04 6.29 -13.22
N ALA A 144 -6.00 6.86 -12.62
CA ALA A 144 -5.39 8.09 -13.13
C ALA A 144 -4.83 7.90 -14.55
N TRP A 145 -4.20 6.76 -14.83
CA TRP A 145 -3.69 6.46 -16.17
C TRP A 145 -4.79 6.17 -17.19
N CYS A 146 -5.91 5.57 -16.78
CA CYS A 146 -7.08 5.44 -17.65
C CYS A 146 -7.64 6.81 -18.07
N ASP A 147 -7.65 7.77 -17.14
CA ASP A 147 -8.06 9.14 -17.47
C ASP A 147 -7.03 9.86 -18.35
N ASP A 148 -5.73 9.65 -18.12
CA ASP A 148 -4.67 10.14 -19.00
C ASP A 148 -4.77 9.53 -20.42
N LEU A 149 -5.17 8.27 -20.56
CA LEU A 149 -5.45 7.64 -21.85
C LEU A 149 -6.66 8.29 -22.52
N ARG A 150 -7.76 8.50 -21.77
CA ARG A 150 -8.99 9.14 -22.27
C ARG A 150 -8.77 10.59 -22.70
N THR A 151 -7.88 11.30 -22.03
CA THR A 151 -7.51 12.69 -22.33
C THR A 151 -6.32 12.80 -23.29
N GLU A 152 -5.92 11.70 -23.92
CA GLU A 152 -4.83 11.61 -24.91
C GLU A 152 -3.45 12.05 -24.39
N ARG A 153 -3.26 12.12 -23.07
CA ARG A 153 -1.97 12.37 -22.40
C ARG A 153 -1.09 11.12 -22.39
N LEU A 154 -1.71 9.94 -22.51
CA LEU A 154 -1.05 8.65 -22.66
C LEU A 154 -1.45 7.99 -23.98
N THR A 155 -0.46 7.46 -24.70
CA THR A 155 -0.74 6.59 -25.85
C THR A 155 -1.27 5.24 -25.36
N PRO A 156 -2.11 4.53 -26.14
CA PRO A 156 -2.59 3.19 -25.78
C PRO A 156 -1.47 2.22 -25.45
N ARG A 157 -0.37 2.25 -26.22
CA ARG A 157 0.81 1.41 -25.97
C ARG A 157 1.50 1.75 -24.65
N ALA A 158 1.69 3.03 -24.34
CA ALA A 158 2.31 3.44 -23.09
C ALA A 158 1.43 3.11 -21.88
N TRP A 159 0.12 3.31 -22.00
CA TRP A 159 -0.85 2.92 -20.98
C TRP A 159 -0.78 1.41 -20.71
N PHE A 160 -0.85 0.58 -21.74
CA PHE A 160 -0.81 -0.87 -21.61
C PHE A 160 0.47 -1.36 -20.91
N LEU A 161 1.64 -0.89 -21.35
CA LEU A 161 2.92 -1.29 -20.76
C LEU A 161 3.03 -0.87 -19.28
N ARG A 162 2.58 0.35 -18.93
CA ARG A 162 2.58 0.83 -17.55
C ARG A 162 1.64 0.03 -16.68
N SER A 163 0.41 -0.19 -17.13
CA SER A 163 -0.61 -0.93 -16.39
C SER A 163 -0.24 -2.40 -16.22
N ALA A 164 0.35 -3.04 -17.24
CA ALA A 164 0.84 -4.41 -17.14
C ALA A 164 1.97 -4.54 -16.12
N ALA A 165 2.96 -3.64 -16.17
CA ALA A 165 4.05 -3.62 -15.19
C ALA A 165 3.53 -3.37 -13.76
N LEU A 166 2.55 -2.48 -13.61
CA LEU A 166 1.89 -2.21 -12.33
C LEU A 166 1.20 -3.46 -11.78
N VAL A 167 0.43 -4.18 -12.60
CA VAL A 167 -0.28 -5.40 -12.18
C VAL A 167 0.69 -6.52 -11.82
N VAL A 168 1.79 -6.69 -12.56
CA VAL A 168 2.82 -7.68 -12.21
C VAL A 168 3.42 -7.41 -10.84
N LEU A 169 3.76 -6.15 -10.54
CA LEU A 169 4.27 -5.75 -9.23
C LEU A 169 3.20 -5.90 -8.13
N TRP A 170 1.97 -5.49 -8.43
CA TRP A 170 0.84 -5.57 -7.50
C TRP A 170 0.53 -7.01 -7.11
N ALA A 171 0.57 -7.95 -8.05
CA ALA A 171 0.33 -9.36 -7.78
C ALA A 171 1.34 -9.99 -6.81
N GLN A 172 2.53 -9.38 -6.62
CA GLN A 172 3.50 -9.82 -5.60
C GLN A 172 3.22 -9.21 -4.22
N LEU A 173 2.48 -8.10 -4.16
CA LEU A 173 2.32 -7.27 -2.97
C LEU A 173 0.95 -7.41 -2.30
N HIS A 174 -0.13 -7.65 -3.06
CA HIS A 174 -1.46 -7.84 -2.49
C HIS A 174 -2.46 -8.38 -3.53
N ALA A 175 -3.36 -9.27 -3.13
CA ALA A 175 -4.37 -9.91 -4.00
C ALA A 175 -5.40 -8.94 -4.64
N GLY A 176 -5.45 -7.69 -4.17
CA GLY A 176 -6.36 -6.66 -4.69
C GLY A 176 -6.21 -6.34 -6.18
N PHE A 177 -5.11 -6.77 -6.82
CA PHE A 177 -4.90 -6.64 -8.26
C PHE A 177 -6.01 -7.31 -9.09
N LEU A 178 -6.68 -8.33 -8.54
CA LEU A 178 -7.77 -9.07 -9.19
C LEU A 178 -8.96 -8.18 -9.58
N VAL A 179 -9.15 -7.04 -8.92
CA VAL A 179 -10.19 -6.07 -9.27
C VAL A 179 -9.91 -5.43 -10.64
N ILE A 180 -8.65 -5.28 -11.01
CA ILE A 180 -8.23 -4.47 -12.16
C ILE A 180 -7.62 -5.31 -13.28
N ALA A 181 -6.99 -6.44 -12.97
CA ALA A 181 -6.37 -7.33 -13.95
C ALA A 181 -7.30 -7.72 -15.12
N PRO A 182 -8.61 -7.97 -14.94
CA PRO A 182 -9.52 -8.28 -16.05
C PRO A 182 -9.67 -7.15 -17.09
N VAL A 183 -9.34 -5.91 -16.74
CA VAL A 183 -9.39 -4.77 -17.68
C VAL A 183 -8.25 -4.81 -18.70
N LEU A 184 -7.21 -5.61 -18.45
CA LEU A 184 -6.04 -5.76 -19.33
C LEU A 184 -6.11 -6.99 -20.25
N LEU A 185 -7.13 -7.84 -20.10
CA LEU A 185 -7.36 -9.07 -20.88
C LEU A 185 -8.40 -8.83 -21.96
#